data_AF-A0A7R8CE61-F1
#
_entry.id   AF-A0A7R8CE61-F1
#
_cell.length_a   1.000
_cell.length_b   1.000
_cell.length_c   1.000
_cell.angle_alpha   90.00
_cell.angle_beta   90.00
_cell.angle_gamma   90.00
#
_symmetry.space_group_name_H-M   'P 1'
#
loop_
_entity.id
_entity.type
_entity.pdbx_description
1 polymer ?
#
loop_
_entity_poly.entity_id
_entity_poly.type
_entity_poly.pdbx_seq_one_letter_code
_entity_poly.pdbx_strand_id
1 'polypeptide(L)'
;MDYNRNKGGVDNLDMVIGVYSCRRMTTLWPLAIFHNIIDVSSYNAFVIWREINPTWISHKSHKRRVFLEQLGKALVAPLIERRKNVPRTEASAQIVKAFQSA
;
A
#
# COMPACT_ATOMS: atom_id res chain seq x y z
N MET A 1 -23.74 0.05 28.17
CA MET A 1 -24.18 -0.34 26.81
C MET A 1 -23.01 -0.30 25.81
N ASP A 2 -21.77 -0.28 26.30
CA ASP A 2 -20.61 0.19 25.53
C ASP A 2 -19.95 -0.92 24.68
N TYR A 3 -20.29 -2.17 24.96
CA TYR A 3 -19.79 -3.33 24.21
C TYR A 3 -20.14 -3.25 22.73
N ASN A 4 -21.42 -3.00 22.40
CA ASN A 4 -21.87 -2.97 21.00
C ASN A 4 -21.24 -1.84 20.18
N ARG A 5 -20.85 -0.74 20.85
CA ARG A 5 -20.16 0.39 20.21
C ARG A 5 -18.72 0.04 19.84
N ASN A 6 -18.04 -0.76 20.66
CA ASN A 6 -16.59 -0.98 20.54
C ASN A 6 -16.22 -2.34 19.93
N LYS A 7 -17.12 -3.33 19.96
CA LYS A 7 -16.84 -4.70 19.48
C LYS A 7 -16.45 -4.80 18.00
N GLY A 8 -16.84 -3.83 17.17
CA GLY A 8 -16.63 -3.86 15.72
C GLY A 8 -15.27 -3.35 15.25
N GLY A 9 -14.37 -2.92 16.13
CA GLY A 9 -13.09 -2.32 15.71
C GLY A 9 -12.23 -3.25 14.84
N VAL A 10 -12.07 -4.50 15.27
CA VAL A 10 -11.27 -5.51 14.56
C VAL A 10 -11.96 -5.95 13.28
N ASP A 11 -13.26 -6.23 13.32
CA ASP A 11 -14.04 -6.63 12.14
C ASP A 11 -14.04 -5.53 11.07
N ASN A 12 -14.12 -4.26 11.48
CA ASN A 12 -14.02 -3.13 10.56
C ASN A 12 -12.64 -3.07 9.92
N LEU A 13 -11.56 -3.28 10.69
CA LEU A 13 -10.20 -3.34 10.16
C LEU A 13 -10.05 -4.47 9.13
N ASP A 14 -10.53 -5.66 9.45
CA ASP A 14 -10.47 -6.82 8.57
C ASP A 14 -11.25 -6.58 7.26
N MET A 15 -12.48 -6.05 7.37
CA MET A 15 -13.29 -5.66 6.23
C MET A 15 -12.57 -4.65 5.34
N VAL A 16 -12.01 -3.58 5.91
CA VAL A 16 -11.38 -2.54 5.09
C VAL A 16 -10.08 -3.06 4.48
N ILE A 17 -9.29 -3.85 5.19
CA ILE A 17 -8.07 -4.48 4.65
C ILE A 17 -8.43 -5.41 3.48
N GLY A 18 -9.52 -6.16 3.58
CA GLY A 18 -9.99 -7.05 2.52
C GLY A 18 -10.22 -6.35 1.17
N VAL A 19 -10.61 -5.06 1.19
CA VAL A 19 -10.85 -4.26 -0.04
C VAL A 19 -9.55 -3.92 -0.79
N TYR A 20 -8.44 -3.73 -0.10
CA TYR A 20 -7.13 -3.41 -0.71
C TYR A 20 -6.04 -4.31 -0.14
N SER A 21 -6.16 -5.60 -0.43
CA SER A 21 -5.28 -6.64 0.05
C SER A 21 -4.19 -6.97 -0.97
N CYS A 22 -2.96 -7.16 -0.49
CA CYS A 22 -1.84 -7.68 -1.26
C CYS A 22 -1.73 -9.21 -1.19
N ARG A 23 -2.69 -9.89 -0.54
CA ARG A 23 -2.71 -11.36 -0.43
C ARG A 23 -2.83 -12.03 -1.79
N ARG A 24 -2.06 -13.09 -1.98
CA ARG A 24 -2.09 -13.98 -3.14
C ARG A 24 -2.30 -15.42 -2.67
N MET A 25 -2.91 -16.24 -3.52
CA MET A 25 -2.95 -17.68 -3.30
C MET A 25 -1.52 -18.21 -3.14
N THR A 26 -1.26 -18.87 -2.02
CA THR A 26 0.07 -19.41 -1.70
C THR A 26 -0.09 -20.69 -0.89
N THR A 27 0.81 -21.65 -1.12
CA THR A 27 0.95 -22.87 -0.32
C THR A 27 1.90 -22.69 0.87
N LEU A 28 2.57 -21.53 0.96
CA LEU A 28 3.56 -21.24 1.99
C LEU A 28 2.93 -20.37 3.09
N TRP A 29 2.69 -20.96 4.26
CA TRP A 29 2.12 -20.23 5.40
C TRP A 29 2.92 -18.98 5.83
N PRO A 30 4.28 -18.93 5.74
CA PRO A 30 5.00 -17.72 6.11
C PRO A 30 4.70 -16.56 5.16
N LEU A 31 4.50 -16.87 3.87
CA LEU A 31 4.16 -15.86 2.88
C LEU A 31 2.75 -15.30 3.10
N ALA A 32 1.80 -16.13 3.53
CA ALA A 32 0.47 -15.66 3.94
C ALA A 32 0.55 -14.66 5.11
N ILE A 33 1.39 -14.95 6.12
CA ILE A 33 1.65 -14.01 7.23
C ILE A 33 2.29 -12.72 6.73
N PHE A 34 3.29 -12.82 5.84
CA PHE A 34 3.93 -11.64 5.28
C PHE A 34 2.95 -10.71 4.56
N HIS A 35 2.03 -11.26 3.76
CA HIS A 35 0.96 -10.45 3.16
C HIS A 35 0.07 -9.76 4.21
N ASN A 36 -0.29 -10.46 5.29
CA ASN A 36 -1.05 -9.85 6.39
C ASN A 36 -0.28 -8.68 7.02
N ILE A 37 1.03 -8.83 7.24
CA ILE A 37 1.88 -7.78 7.81
C ILE A 37 1.89 -6.55 6.90
N ILE A 38 2.04 -6.72 5.58
CA ILE A 38 1.99 -5.61 4.62
C ILE A 38 0.65 -4.89 4.69
N ASP A 39 -0.46 -5.62 4.65
CA ASP A 39 -1.80 -5.05 4.60
C ASP A 39 -2.12 -4.22 5.86
N VAL A 40 -1.84 -4.78 7.05
CA VAL A 40 -2.04 -4.10 8.33
C VAL A 40 -1.13 -2.89 8.47
N SER A 41 0.16 -3.04 8.13
CA SER A 41 1.13 -1.94 8.25
C SER A 41 0.79 -0.78 7.32
N SER A 42 0.37 -1.07 6.09
CA SER A 42 -0.03 -0.06 5.11
C SER A 42 -1.27 0.71 5.56
N TYR A 43 -2.24 0.02 6.16
CA TYR A 43 -3.42 0.67 6.73
C TYR A 43 -3.09 1.55 7.94
N ASN A 44 -2.25 1.07 8.85
CA ASN A 44 -1.82 1.84 10.02
C ASN A 44 -1.03 3.10 9.59
N ALA A 45 -0.14 2.97 8.61
CA ALA A 45 0.58 4.11 8.03
C ALA A 45 -0.39 5.12 7.41
N PHE A 46 -1.44 4.67 6.71
CA PHE A 46 -2.47 5.54 6.17
C PHE A 46 -3.23 6.33 7.26
N VAL A 47 -3.61 5.65 8.36
CA VAL A 47 -4.28 6.30 9.48
C VAL A 47 -3.38 7.40 10.06
N ILE A 48 -2.14 7.06 10.40
CA ILE A 48 -1.16 8.03 10.94
C ILE A 48 -0.96 9.21 9.99
N TRP A 49 -0.77 8.94 8.69
CA TRP A 49 -0.57 9.97 7.69
C TRP A 49 -1.74 10.96 7.62
N ARG A 50 -2.98 10.45 7.66
CA ARG A 50 -4.19 11.26 7.62
C ARG A 50 -4.33 12.12 8.88
N GLU A 51 -4.02 11.57 10.06
CA GLU A 51 -4.09 12.34 11.31
C GLU A 51 -3.06 13.47 11.33
N ILE A 52 -1.86 13.24 10.79
CA ILE A 52 -0.80 14.26 10.70
C ILE A 52 -1.10 15.29 9.59
N ASN A 53 -1.75 14.87 8.50
CA ASN A 53 -1.98 15.69 7.30
C ASN A 53 -3.48 15.78 6.96
N PRO A 54 -4.30 16.48 7.75
CA PRO A 54 -5.76 16.50 7.60
C PRO A 54 -6.23 17.14 6.28
N THR A 55 -5.44 18.07 5.72
CA THR A 55 -5.72 18.75 4.45
C THR A 55 -5.27 17.95 3.23
N TRP A 56 -4.53 16.85 3.41
CA TRP A 56 -4.02 16.04 2.31
C TRP A 56 -5.17 15.38 1.55
N ILE A 57 -5.33 15.81 0.29
CA ILE A 57 -6.36 15.32 -0.63
C ILE A 57 -7.77 15.42 0.00
N SER A 58 -8.06 16.58 0.62
CA SER A 58 -9.35 16.89 1.25
C SER A 58 -10.55 16.64 0.33
N HIS A 59 -10.41 16.92 -0.97
CA HIS A 59 -11.48 16.88 -1.98
C HIS A 59 -11.72 15.50 -2.63
N LYS A 60 -10.90 14.46 -2.38
CA LYS A 60 -11.15 13.12 -2.97
C LYS A 60 -11.72 12.16 -1.94
N SER A 61 -12.70 11.36 -2.37
CA SER A 61 -13.27 10.26 -1.58
C SER A 61 -12.33 9.05 -1.46
N HIS A 62 -11.47 8.82 -2.45
CA HIS A 62 -10.62 7.63 -2.55
C HIS A 62 -9.22 7.79 -1.92
N LYS A 63 -9.12 8.47 -0.77
CA LYS A 63 -7.82 8.84 -0.15
C LYS A 63 -6.91 7.64 0.09
N ARG A 64 -7.46 6.53 0.58
CA ARG A 64 -6.71 5.31 0.87
C ARG A 64 -6.09 4.68 -0.38
N ARG A 65 -6.83 4.61 -1.48
CA ARG A 65 -6.30 4.08 -2.74
C ARG A 65 -5.11 4.92 -3.22
N VAL A 66 -5.24 6.24 -3.17
CA VAL A 66 -4.17 7.15 -3.56
C VAL A 66 -2.96 7.01 -2.64
N PHE A 67 -3.18 6.86 -1.33
CA PHE A 67 -2.10 6.63 -0.37
C PHE A 67 -1.34 5.34 -0.69
N LEU A 68 -2.04 4.22 -0.90
CA LEU A 68 -1.41 2.94 -1.22
C LEU A 68 -0.65 2.98 -2.54
N GLU A 69 -1.17 3.68 -3.55
CA GLU A 69 -0.47 3.87 -4.82
C GLU A 69 0.84 4.67 -4.64
N GLN A 70 0.78 5.77 -3.88
CA GLN A 70 1.97 6.58 -3.59
C GLN A 70 2.99 5.82 -2.75
N LEU A 71 2.52 5.09 -1.73
CA LEU A 71 3.37 4.23 -0.90
C LEU A 71 4.10 3.18 -1.76
N GLY A 72 3.37 2.47 -2.61
CA GLY A 72 3.96 1.47 -3.50
C GLY A 72 5.01 2.06 -4.44
N LYS A 73 4.74 3.22 -5.04
CA LYS A 73 5.72 3.93 -5.89
C LYS A 73 6.96 4.36 -5.10
N ALA A 74 6.77 4.94 -3.91
CA ALA A 74 7.86 5.40 -3.06
C ALA A 74 8.78 4.26 -2.60
N LEU A 75 8.22 3.09 -2.25
CA LEU A 75 8.99 1.92 -1.84
C LEU A 75 9.82 1.33 -2.99
N VAL A 76 9.30 1.38 -4.21
CA VAL A 76 9.92 0.73 -5.38
C VAL A 76 10.87 1.67 -6.13
N ALA A 77 10.67 2.99 -6.08
CA ALA A 77 11.51 3.99 -6.73
C ALA A 77 13.03 3.78 -6.55
N PRO A 78 13.58 3.68 -5.32
CA PRO A 78 15.03 3.50 -5.14
C PRO A 78 15.55 2.16 -5.67
N LEU A 79 14.68 1.15 -5.79
CA LEU A 79 15.03 -0.15 -6.38
C LEU A 79 15.08 -0.06 -7.92
N ILE A 80 14.21 0.77 -8.51
CA ILE A 80 14.21 1.03 -9.95
C ILE A 80 15.44 1.85 -10.33
N GLU A 81 15.77 2.89 -9.59
CA GLU A 81 16.94 3.75 -9.83
C GLU A 81 18.24 2.94 -9.86
N ARG A 82 18.44 2.06 -8.85
CA ARG A 82 19.65 1.22 -8.72
C ARG A 82 19.72 0.06 -9.73
N ARG A 83 18.68 -0.15 -10.54
CA ARG A 83 18.60 -1.29 -11.46
C ARG A 83 19.60 -1.12 -12.60
N LYS A 84 20.65 -1.95 -12.63
CA LYS A 84 21.66 -1.93 -13.71
C LYS A 84 21.10 -2.35 -15.08
N ASN A 85 20.22 -3.35 -15.10
CA ASN A 85 19.73 -3.96 -16.34
C ASN A 85 18.35 -3.41 -16.69
N VAL A 86 18.26 -2.73 -17.83
CA VAL A 86 16.99 -2.23 -18.36
C VAL A 86 16.15 -3.41 -18.90
N PRO A 87 14.85 -3.47 -18.59
CA PRO A 87 13.95 -4.48 -19.14
C PRO A 87 13.94 -4.49 -20.66
N ARG A 88 13.67 -5.67 -21.26
CA ARG A 88 13.59 -5.81 -22.73
C ARG A 88 12.35 -5.16 -23.33
N THR A 89 11.23 -5.16 -22.60
CA THR A 89 9.98 -4.56 -23.06
C THR A 89 10.10 -3.04 -23.04
N GLU A 90 9.73 -2.42 -24.16
CA GLU A 90 9.89 -0.97 -24.35
C GLU A 90 9.20 -0.14 -23.27
N ALA A 91 7.95 -0.46 -22.93
CA ALA A 91 7.20 0.25 -21.88
C ALA A 91 7.93 0.22 -20.52
N SER A 92 8.41 -0.96 -20.12
CA SER A 92 9.17 -1.13 -18.86
C SER A 92 10.54 -0.45 -18.92
N ALA A 93 11.18 -0.46 -20.09
CA ALA A 93 12.46 0.21 -20.32
C ALA A 93 12.34 1.72 -20.18
N GLN A 94 11.28 2.32 -20.74
CA GLN A 94 10.98 3.74 -20.63
C GLN A 94 10.79 4.16 -19.18
N ILE A 95 10.06 3.36 -18.37
CA ILE A 95 9.90 3.63 -16.94
C ILE A 95 11.25 3.65 -16.22
N VAL A 96 12.07 2.60 -16.39
CA VAL A 96 13.38 2.53 -15.70
C VAL A 96 14.28 3.70 -16.10
N LYS A 97 14.33 4.04 -17.39
CA LYS A 97 15.10 5.18 -17.89
C LYS A 97 14.63 6.50 -17.28
N ALA A 98 13.31 6.72 -17.19
CA ALA A 98 12.74 7.93 -16.62
C ALA A 98 13.14 8.13 -15.15
N PHE A 99 13.17 7.05 -14.36
CA PHE A 99 13.63 7.08 -12.96
C PHE A 99 15.14 7.30 -12.83
N GLN A 100 15.95 6.83 -13.78
CA GLN A 100 17.41 6.99 -13.74
C GLN A 100 17.89 8.35 -14.25
N SER A 101 17.07 9.05 -15.03
CA SER A 101 17.37 10.39 -15.55
C SER A 101 16.86 11.52 -14.68
N ALA A 102 16.02 11.21 -13.67
CA ALA A 102 15.45 12.17 -12.72
C ALA A 102 16.43 12.50 -11.60
#